data_AF-A0A317C9C7-F1
#
_entry.id   AF-A0A317C9C7-F1
#
_cell.length_a   1.000
_cell.length_b   1.000
_cell.length_c   1.000
_cell.angle_alpha   90.00
_cell.angle_beta   90.00
_cell.angle_gamma   90.00
#
_symmetry.space_group_name_H-M   'P 1'
#
loop_
_entity.id
_entity.type
_entity.pdbx_description
1 polymer ?
#
loop_
_entity_poly.entity_id
_entity_poly.type
_entity_poly.pdbx_seq_one_letter_code
_entity_poly.pdbx_strand_id
1 'polypeptide(L)'
;MDDAHAAYANAQFEYSLELNNSALALSKKNFPALFENNAEQAIATVLVSYFSAIDNCETLSDYPKAQNLFNSALNFLHGEKVKPHLKIQQQTAIFRGASLIYREWCEFINAHRIDISDTKRSQFQSSINNLSDLRNSGINLH
;
A
#
# COMPACT_ATOMS: atom_id res chain seq x y z
N MET A 1 -27.48 -11.62 -22.63
CA MET A 1 -26.05 -11.78 -22.94
C MET A 1 -25.16 -11.33 -21.78
N ASP A 2 -25.72 -10.74 -20.72
CA ASP A 2 -24.94 -10.15 -19.63
C ASP A 2 -24.41 -11.17 -18.60
N ASP A 3 -25.08 -12.31 -18.42
CA ASP A 3 -24.69 -13.29 -17.39
C ASP A 3 -23.36 -13.99 -17.68
N ALA A 4 -23.04 -14.28 -18.95
CA ALA A 4 -21.80 -14.95 -19.32
C ALA A 4 -20.58 -14.02 -19.20
N HIS A 5 -20.75 -12.74 -19.53
CA HIS A 5 -19.70 -11.73 -19.35
C HIS A 5 -19.47 -11.41 -17.88
N ALA A 6 -20.54 -11.30 -17.08
CA ALA A 6 -20.43 -11.14 -15.63
C ALA A 6 -19.75 -12.35 -14.96
N ALA A 7 -20.14 -13.57 -15.34
CA ALA A 7 -19.51 -14.79 -14.81
C ALA A 7 -18.04 -14.91 -15.20
N TYR A 8 -17.69 -14.57 -16.45
CA TYR A 8 -16.29 -14.54 -16.90
C TYR A 8 -15.47 -13.48 -16.17
N ALA A 9 -15.99 -12.26 -16.03
CA ALA A 9 -15.33 -11.18 -15.30
C ALA A 9 -15.10 -11.55 -13.82
N ASN A 10 -16.09 -12.19 -13.18
CA ASN A 10 -15.98 -12.66 -11.80
C ASN A 10 -14.92 -13.77 -11.66
N ALA A 11 -14.88 -14.75 -12.57
CA ALA A 11 -13.89 -15.83 -12.53
C ALA A 11 -12.45 -15.30 -12.76
N GLN A 12 -12.28 -14.35 -13.70
CA GLN A 12 -10.99 -13.69 -13.94
C GLN A 12 -10.56 -12.85 -12.73
N PHE A 13 -11.51 -12.20 -12.06
CA PHE A 13 -11.23 -11.45 -10.84
C PHE A 13 -10.81 -12.35 -9.68
N GLU A 14 -11.51 -13.46 -9.42
CA GLU A 14 -11.17 -14.39 -8.36
C GLU A 14 -9.75 -14.95 -8.54
N TYR A 15 -9.41 -15.30 -9.79
CA TYR A 15 -8.07 -15.74 -10.15
C TYR A 15 -7.01 -14.63 -9.95
N SER A 16 -7.29 -13.41 -10.41
CA SER A 16 -6.42 -12.24 -10.19
C SER A 16 -6.23 -11.93 -8.69
N LEU A 17 -7.28 -12.09 -7.89
CA LEU A 17 -7.24 -11.90 -6.45
C LEU A 17 -6.37 -12.95 -5.77
N GLU A 18 -6.48 -14.22 -6.16
CA GLU A 18 -5.66 -15.31 -5.63
C GLU A 18 -4.17 -15.09 -5.95
N LEU A 19 -3.86 -14.67 -7.17
CA LEU A 19 -2.50 -14.32 -7.58
C LEU A 19 -1.95 -13.14 -6.78
N ASN A 20 -2.72 -12.06 -6.63
CA ASN A 20 -2.32 -10.88 -5.86
C ASN A 20 -2.09 -11.20 -4.38
N ASN A 21 -2.95 -12.03 -3.78
CA ASN A 21 -2.78 -12.48 -2.39
C ASN A 21 -1.53 -13.35 -2.23
N SER A 22 -1.27 -14.25 -3.18
CA SER A 22 -0.09 -15.10 -3.19
C SER A 22 1.20 -14.28 -3.37
N ALA A 23 1.19 -13.32 -4.29
CA ALA A 23 2.30 -12.39 -4.52
C ALA A 23 2.58 -11.54 -3.27
N LEU A 24 1.54 -11.03 -2.61
CA LEU A 24 1.67 -10.24 -1.38
C LEU A 24 2.19 -11.08 -0.20
N ALA A 25 1.71 -12.33 -0.05
CA ALA A 25 2.20 -13.23 0.97
C ALA A 25 3.68 -13.58 0.75
N LEU A 26 4.06 -13.85 -0.50
CA LEU A 26 5.43 -14.16 -0.88
C LEU A 26 6.36 -12.95 -0.71
N SER A 27 5.93 -11.75 -1.09
CA SER A 27 6.72 -10.53 -0.94
C SER A 27 6.95 -10.21 0.54
N LYS A 28 5.92 -10.30 1.38
CA LYS A 28 6.05 -10.14 2.85
C LYS A 28 6.93 -11.21 3.48
N LYS A 29 6.84 -12.47 3.04
CA LYS A 29 7.67 -13.56 3.54
C LYS A 29 9.17 -13.33 3.27
N ASN A 30 9.50 -12.85 2.07
CA ASN A 30 10.89 -12.59 1.67
C ASN A 30 11.38 -11.20 2.09
N PHE A 31 10.48 -10.33 2.55
CA PHE A 31 10.79 -8.94 2.87
C PHE A 31 11.95 -8.78 3.86
N PRO A 32 12.04 -9.49 5.01
CA PRO A 32 13.13 -9.24 5.97
C PRO A 32 14.52 -9.46 5.37
N ALA A 33 14.69 -10.55 4.59
CA ALA A 33 15.97 -10.86 3.96
C ALA A 33 16.32 -9.87 2.84
N LEU A 34 15.34 -9.44 2.05
CA LEU A 34 15.56 -8.42 1.02
C LEU A 34 15.80 -7.05 1.63
N PHE A 35 15.12 -6.70 2.71
CA PHE A 35 15.18 -5.38 3.34
C PHE A 35 16.52 -5.11 4.03
N GLU A 36 17.19 -6.15 4.52
CA GLU A 36 18.56 -6.04 5.05
C GLU A 36 19.62 -5.81 3.97
N ASN A 37 19.40 -6.35 2.76
CA ASN A 37 20.36 -6.29 1.66
C ASN A 37 20.11 -5.11 0.72
N ASN A 38 18.85 -4.87 0.36
CA ASN A 38 18.39 -3.83 -0.54
C ASN A 38 16.99 -3.35 -0.13
N ALA A 39 16.97 -2.37 0.77
CA ALA A 39 15.75 -1.83 1.34
C ALA A 39 14.77 -1.25 0.31
N GLU A 40 15.28 -0.58 -0.72
CA GLU A 40 14.42 0.02 -1.76
C GLU A 40 13.72 -1.06 -2.58
N GLN A 41 14.46 -2.08 -3.02
CA GLN A 41 13.88 -3.20 -3.77
C GLN A 41 12.86 -3.97 -2.93
N ALA A 42 13.14 -4.18 -1.64
CA ALA A 42 12.22 -4.87 -0.74
C ALA A 42 10.89 -4.12 -0.59
N ILE A 43 10.95 -2.80 -0.34
CA ILE A 43 9.77 -1.94 -0.24
C ILE A 43 9.02 -1.93 -1.58
N ALA A 44 9.72 -1.72 -2.69
CA ALA A 44 9.09 -1.71 -4.02
C ALA A 44 8.35 -3.01 -4.33
N THR A 45 8.93 -4.17 -4.01
CA THR A 45 8.31 -5.48 -4.26
C THR A 45 6.99 -5.64 -3.50
N VAL A 46 6.94 -5.20 -2.24
CA VAL A 46 5.71 -5.24 -1.44
C VAL A 46 4.68 -4.23 -1.96
N LEU A 47 5.11 -3.01 -2.29
CA LEU A 47 4.19 -1.97 -2.79
C LEU A 47 3.60 -2.33 -4.15
N VAL A 48 4.38 -2.90 -5.07
CA VAL A 48 3.87 -3.42 -6.34
C VAL A 48 2.77 -4.45 -6.10
N SER A 49 2.96 -5.36 -5.14
CA SER A 49 1.92 -6.35 -4.79
C SER A 49 0.64 -5.69 -4.28
N TYR A 50 0.75 -4.62 -3.49
CA TYR A 50 -0.42 -3.85 -3.04
C TYR A 50 -1.09 -3.09 -4.18
N PHE A 51 -0.33 -2.44 -5.06
CA PHE A 51 -0.88 -1.68 -6.19
C PHE A 51 -1.57 -2.59 -7.20
N SER A 52 -1.00 -3.75 -7.51
CA SER A 52 -1.70 -4.74 -8.38
C SER A 52 -3.03 -5.20 -7.78
N ALA A 53 -3.12 -5.33 -6.44
CA ALA A 53 -4.38 -5.65 -5.78
C ALA A 53 -5.38 -4.46 -5.80
N ILE A 54 -4.88 -3.23 -5.71
CA ILE A 54 -5.69 -1.99 -5.80
C ILE A 54 -6.26 -1.85 -7.21
N ASP A 55 -5.43 -1.98 -8.25
CA ASP A 55 -5.85 -1.91 -9.67
C ASP A 55 -6.94 -2.94 -9.98
N ASN A 56 -6.82 -4.15 -9.42
CA ASN A 56 -7.83 -5.20 -9.55
C ASN A 56 -9.16 -4.82 -8.87
N CYS A 57 -9.11 -4.15 -7.73
CA CYS A 57 -10.31 -3.63 -7.07
C CYS A 57 -10.92 -2.46 -7.86
N GLU A 58 -10.11 -1.58 -8.45
CA GLU A 58 -10.59 -0.49 -9.31
C GLU A 58 -11.28 -1.01 -10.57
N THR A 59 -10.73 -2.06 -11.19
CA THR A 59 -11.34 -2.73 -12.35
C THR A 59 -12.74 -3.27 -12.04
N LEU A 60 -13.01 -3.63 -10.79
CA LEU A 60 -14.31 -4.09 -10.31
C LEU A 60 -15.18 -2.99 -9.67
N SER A 61 -14.70 -1.76 -9.62
CA SER A 61 -15.33 -0.68 -8.87
C SER A 61 -15.54 -0.99 -7.37
N ASP A 62 -14.72 -1.89 -6.79
CA ASP A 62 -14.69 -2.17 -5.35
C ASP A 62 -13.77 -1.18 -4.62
N TYR A 63 -14.14 0.10 -4.70
CA TYR A 63 -13.38 1.21 -4.11
C TYR A 63 -13.21 1.10 -2.59
N PRO A 64 -14.19 0.60 -1.80
CA PRO A 64 -13.99 0.36 -0.37
C PRO A 64 -12.84 -0.63 -0.09
N LYS A 65 -12.69 -1.68 -0.90
CA LYS A 65 -11.61 -2.65 -0.76
C LYS A 65 -10.28 -2.09 -1.24
N ALA A 66 -10.25 -1.37 -2.36
CA ALA A 66 -9.07 -0.64 -2.82
C ALA A 66 -8.52 0.28 -1.72
N GLN A 67 -9.39 1.02 -1.04
CA GLN A 67 -9.00 1.86 0.08
C GLN A 67 -8.41 1.07 1.26
N ASN A 68 -9.00 -0.07 1.62
CA ASN A 68 -8.45 -0.90 2.70
C ASN A 68 -7.04 -1.42 2.36
N LEU A 69 -6.75 -1.64 1.08
CA LEU A 69 -5.42 -2.01 0.61
C LEU A 69 -4.42 -0.85 0.74
N PHE A 70 -4.81 0.38 0.42
CA PHE A 70 -3.99 1.58 0.70
C PHE A 70 -3.64 1.70 2.19
N ASN A 71 -4.62 1.55 3.07
CA ASN A 71 -4.41 1.55 4.52
C ASN A 71 -3.47 0.40 4.96
N SER A 72 -3.64 -0.79 4.38
CA SER A 72 -2.82 -1.96 4.69
C SER A 72 -1.36 -1.79 4.26
N ALA A 73 -1.13 -1.18 3.09
CA ALA A 73 0.20 -0.82 2.61
C ALA A 73 0.87 0.18 3.54
N LEU A 74 0.12 1.19 4.00
CA LEU A 74 0.62 2.21 4.90
C LEU A 74 0.94 1.65 6.30
N ASN A 75 0.06 0.81 6.84
CA ASN A 75 0.27 0.12 8.11
C ASN A 75 1.49 -0.80 8.08
N PHE A 76 1.74 -1.46 6.94
CA PHE A 76 2.95 -2.25 6.74
C PHE A 76 4.21 -1.38 6.89
N LEU A 77 4.27 -0.23 6.20
CA LEU A 77 5.41 0.70 6.32
C LEU A 77 5.57 1.24 7.75
N HIS A 78 4.46 1.55 8.43
CA HIS A 78 4.51 1.99 9.81
C HIS A 78 5.08 0.90 10.73
N GLY A 79 4.65 -0.35 10.56
CA GLY A 79 5.17 -1.49 11.31
C GLY A 79 6.67 -1.72 11.11
N GLU A 80 7.19 -1.46 9.91
CA GLU A 80 8.63 -1.51 9.64
C GLU A 80 9.37 -0.32 10.24
N LYS A 81 8.77 0.88 10.19
CA LYS A 81 9.37 2.12 10.71
C LYS A 81 9.64 2.11 12.22
N VAL A 82 8.76 1.47 13.00
CA VAL A 82 8.89 1.42 14.47
C VAL A 82 9.93 0.42 14.96
N LYS A 83 10.56 -0.36 14.06
CA LYS A 83 11.61 -1.30 14.44
C LYS A 83 12.86 -0.57 14.89
N PRO A 84 13.53 -1.04 15.96
CA PRO A 84 14.76 -0.43 16.42
C PRO A 84 15.91 -0.66 15.41
N HIS A 85 16.91 0.21 15.45
CA HIS A 85 18.18 0.06 14.70
C HIS A 85 18.08 0.06 13.17
N LEU A 86 17.07 0.69 12.58
CA LEU A 86 16.98 0.87 11.13
C LEU A 86 18.17 1.67 10.59
N LYS A 87 18.84 1.15 9.56
CA LYS A 87 19.88 1.85 8.81
C LYS A 87 19.28 3.06 8.08
N ILE A 88 20.09 4.09 7.81
CA ILE A 88 19.64 5.31 7.10
C ILE A 88 18.99 4.96 5.75
N GLN A 89 19.55 3.97 5.03
CA GLN A 89 19.01 3.50 3.75
C GLN A 89 17.62 2.87 3.91
N GLN A 90 17.41 2.10 4.97
CA GLN A 90 16.12 1.49 5.31
C GLN A 90 15.07 2.54 5.66
N GLN A 91 15.43 3.52 6.49
CA GLN A 91 14.55 4.65 6.83
C GLN A 91 14.18 5.46 5.59
N THR A 92 15.15 5.71 4.71
CA THR A 92 14.95 6.42 3.44
C THR A 92 14.00 5.65 2.51
N ALA A 93 14.20 4.33 2.38
CA ALA A 93 13.34 3.47 1.58
C ALA A 93 11.89 3.47 2.10
N ILE A 94 11.69 3.37 3.41
CA ILE A 94 10.36 3.47 4.04
C ILE A 94 9.72 4.82 3.73
N PHE A 95 10.46 5.93 3.87
CA PHE A 95 9.93 7.27 3.61
C PHE A 95 9.53 7.43 2.14
N ARG A 96 10.40 7.02 1.20
CA ARG A 96 10.10 7.04 -0.24
C ARG A 96 8.87 6.18 -0.56
N GLY A 97 8.76 5.00 0.06
CA GLY A 97 7.59 4.15 -0.05
C GLY A 97 6.31 4.84 0.42
N ALA A 98 6.35 5.53 1.57
CA ALA A 98 5.20 6.26 2.09
C ALA A 98 4.80 7.43 1.17
N SER A 99 5.76 8.17 0.62
CA SER A 99 5.49 9.21 -0.36
C SER A 99 4.86 8.67 -1.64
N LEU A 100 5.28 7.48 -2.09
CA LEU A 100 4.68 6.82 -3.24
C LEU A 100 3.22 6.45 -2.95
N ILE A 101 2.93 5.76 -1.84
CA ILE A 101 1.55 5.43 -1.46
C ILE A 101 0.70 6.70 -1.37
N TYR A 102 1.23 7.79 -0.81
CA TYR A 102 0.50 9.05 -0.72
C TYR A 102 0.10 9.60 -2.09
N ARG A 103 1.04 9.60 -3.05
CA ARG A 103 0.78 10.07 -4.41
C ARG A 103 -0.31 9.24 -5.07
N GLU A 104 -0.16 7.92 -5.08
CA GLU A 104 -1.13 7.00 -5.69
C GLU A 104 -2.51 7.13 -5.01
N TRP A 105 -2.54 7.32 -3.68
CA TRP A 105 -3.79 7.59 -2.96
C TRP A 105 -4.46 8.89 -3.41
N CYS A 106 -3.69 9.98 -3.58
CA CYS A 106 -4.23 11.24 -4.07
C CYS A 106 -4.83 11.08 -5.47
N GLU A 107 -4.16 10.33 -6.36
CA GLU A 107 -4.66 10.03 -7.69
C GLU A 107 -5.97 9.22 -7.63
N PHE A 108 -6.01 8.18 -6.81
CA PHE A 108 -7.20 7.36 -6.56
C PHE A 108 -8.39 8.18 -6.04
N ILE A 109 -8.19 9.03 -5.03
CA ILE A 109 -9.27 9.89 -4.49
C ILE A 109 -9.76 10.90 -5.52
N ASN A 110 -8.86 11.44 -6.34
CA ASN A 110 -9.24 12.41 -7.37
C ASN A 110 -10.07 11.75 -8.47
N ALA A 111 -9.73 10.52 -8.87
CA ALA A 111 -10.46 9.74 -9.86
C ALA A 111 -11.85 9.31 -9.36
N HIS A 112 -11.95 8.91 -8.08
CA HIS A 112 -13.15 8.27 -7.51
C HIS A 112 -13.81 9.10 -6.41
N ARG A 113 -13.76 10.43 -6.57
CA ARG A 113 -14.19 11.42 -5.54
C ARG A 113 -15.65 11.27 -5.12
N ILE A 114 -16.52 10.65 -5.92
CA ILE A 114 -17.94 10.51 -5.57
C ILE A 114 -18.18 9.23 -4.75
N ASP A 115 -17.34 8.22 -4.95
CA ASP A 115 -17.55 6.86 -4.44
C ASP A 115 -16.86 6.61 -3.09
N ILE A 116 -16.07 7.59 -2.60
CA ILE A 116 -15.29 7.47 -1.36
C ILE A 116 -15.75 8.49 -0.34
N SER A 117 -16.20 8.02 0.84
CA SER A 117 -16.70 8.90 1.89
C SER A 117 -15.61 9.79 2.51
N ASP A 118 -16.00 10.98 2.98
CA ASP A 118 -15.07 11.95 3.56
C ASP A 118 -14.37 11.44 4.82
N THR A 119 -15.07 10.69 5.68
CA THR A 119 -14.50 10.06 6.89
C THR A 119 -13.29 9.18 6.56
N LYS A 120 -13.42 8.43 5.47
CA LYS A 120 -12.44 7.50 4.98
C LYS A 120 -11.21 8.23 4.42
N ARG A 121 -11.38 9.40 3.81
CA ARG A 121 -10.26 10.28 3.40
C ARG A 121 -9.50 10.83 4.60
N SER A 122 -10.22 11.29 5.62
CA SER A 122 -9.60 11.84 6.83
C SER A 122 -8.75 10.81 7.59
N GLN A 123 -9.18 9.55 7.63
CA GLN A 123 -8.41 8.46 8.26
C GLN A 123 -7.08 8.20 7.56
N PHE A 124 -7.08 8.15 6.23
CA PHE A 124 -5.84 7.98 5.47
C PHE A 124 -4.90 9.18 5.65
N GLN A 125 -5.44 10.40 5.58
CA GLN A 125 -4.66 11.63 5.79
C GLN A 125 -4.01 11.67 7.19
N SER A 126 -4.73 11.25 8.24
CA SER A 126 -4.17 11.14 9.59
C SER A 126 -3.03 10.12 9.66
N SER A 127 -3.17 8.97 8.99
CA SER A 127 -2.15 7.92 8.95
C SER A 127 -0.87 8.38 8.25
N ILE A 128 -1.00 9.18 7.19
CA ILE A 128 0.13 9.81 6.49
C ILE A 128 0.83 10.85 7.36
N ASN A 129 0.08 11.68 8.07
CA ASN A 129 0.65 12.69 8.96
C ASN A 129 1.46 12.02 10.08
N ASN A 130 0.96 10.92 10.66
CA ASN A 130 1.70 10.14 11.66
C ASN A 130 3.04 9.57 11.12
N LEU A 131 3.05 9.13 9.86
CA LEU A 131 4.29 8.73 9.18
C LEU A 131 5.24 9.90 8.91
N SER A 132 4.72 11.11 8.79
CA SER A 132 5.47 12.34 8.52
C SER A 132 6.03 12.97 9.81
N ASP A 133 5.27 12.99 10.89
CA ASP A 133 5.60 13.69 12.14
C ASP A 133 6.77 13.05 12.90
N LEU A 134 6.95 11.73 12.77
CA LEU A 134 8.14 11.02 13.24
C LEU A 134 9.45 11.43 12.52
N ARG A 135 9.40 12.25 11.46
CA ARG A 135 10.58 12.91 10.87
C ARG A 135 11.15 13.99 11.80
N ASN A 136 10.31 14.61 12.62
CA ASN A 136 10.70 15.70 13.52
C ASN A 136 11.13 15.20 14.91
N SER A 137 10.86 13.93 15.25
CA SER A 137 11.22 13.34 16.55
C SER A 137 12.65 12.76 16.60
N GLY A 138 13.40 12.80 15.50
CA GLY A 138 14.71 12.13 15.35
C GLY A 138 15.93 13.05 15.29
N ILE A 139 15.79 14.37 15.45
CA ILE A 139 16.93 15.29 15.50
C ILE A 139 16.93 16.00 16.87
N ASN A 140 17.43 15.30 17.88
CA ASN A 140 18.11 15.96 19.00
C ASN A 140 19.59 15.61 18.85
N LEU A 141 20.31 16.45 18.10
CA LEU A 141 21.75 16.54 18.20
C LEU A 141 22.05 17.22 19.54
N HIS A 142 22.48 16.43 20.51
CA HIS A 142 23.21 16.94 21.66
C HIS A 142 24.70 16.68 21.46
#